data_AF-A0A7S0HTL1-F1
#
_entry.id   AF-A0A7S0HTL1-F1
#
_cell.length_a   1.000
_cell.length_b   1.000
_cell.length_c   1.000
_cell.angle_alpha   90.00
_cell.angle_beta   90.00
_cell.angle_gamma   90.00
#
_symmetry.space_group_name_H-M   'P 1'
#
loop_
_entity.id
_entity.type
_entity.pdbx_description
1 polymer ?
#
loop_
_entity_poly.entity_id
_entity_poly.type
_entity_poly.pdbx_seq_one_letter_code
_entity_poly.pdbx_strand_id
1 'polypeptide(L)'
;EGDYGFCSNSAQGSYIYVDDKTVVDNSGDHNDVEKCSTVALTKGAHAIRVMYFRSNRYDVTLKVRYYGPDTAGEKLSVPSSNPQAPAPPTMSQWTMQVYSQNVKISGKPHRRVMSLVGSGVVKAIDFDSQNEVKKALPSGTSFPSNYLAVYFYGNLKVAMEGDYNFCIKSRNPADLRVDNADVVALDYHNNNEKETCGIVRLLAGSHVMQVELVTDSGWLAVHVSYIGPDTGGIMQRLHSDSPTPPTSAMTQSVWLIREWKSSSNLNREEDSLRMDKLSFLGEGHAPALDFTKEADLKRYLPSYDRSRAVLRFYGKHTIKQAGNYDLCLSNDFNGFLYVDDKLQVSNTGGGSARDRCSSVYLTVGDHNLMVRWWFNNAGDQLLLQYSGPDTLGNKQLMGSVDPGNPPMP
;
A
#
# COMPACT_ATOMS: atom_id res chain seq x y z
N GLU A 1 -53.84 20.92 4.77
CA GLU A 1 -52.88 21.38 5.81
C GLU A 1 -53.36 20.85 7.15
N GLY A 2 -52.45 20.66 8.09
CA GLY A 2 -52.77 20.19 9.44
C GLY A 2 -51.60 19.45 10.08
N ASP A 3 -51.83 18.93 11.28
CA ASP A 3 -50.85 18.11 11.98
C ASP A 3 -50.91 16.66 11.50
N TYR A 4 -49.75 16.14 11.07
CA TYR A 4 -49.59 14.75 10.66
C TYR A 4 -48.63 14.04 11.61
N GLY A 5 -49.04 12.89 12.12
CA GLY A 5 -48.17 11.99 12.84
C GLY A 5 -47.47 11.02 11.91
N PHE A 6 -46.17 10.83 12.09
CA PHE A 6 -45.36 9.81 11.44
C PHE A 6 -44.85 8.82 12.48
N CYS A 7 -44.84 7.54 12.15
CA CYS A 7 -44.37 6.46 13.01
C CYS A 7 -43.36 5.59 12.28
N SER A 8 -42.25 5.26 12.94
CA SER A 8 -41.31 4.21 12.52
C SER A 8 -41.37 3.06 13.51
N ASN A 9 -41.67 1.85 13.03
CA ASN A 9 -41.50 0.61 13.78
C ASN A 9 -40.32 -0.16 13.20
N SER A 10 -39.25 -0.32 13.97
CA SER A 10 -38.03 -0.98 13.50
C SER A 10 -37.38 -1.85 14.57
N ALA A 11 -36.79 -2.95 14.11
CA ALA A 11 -35.74 -3.66 14.85
C ALA A 11 -34.42 -2.94 14.55
N GLN A 12 -33.83 -2.34 15.58
CA GLN A 12 -32.70 -1.42 15.51
C GLN A 12 -33.05 -0.09 14.83
N GLY A 13 -32.02 0.70 14.53
CA GLY A 13 -32.22 2.13 14.34
C GLY A 13 -32.88 2.53 13.04
N SER A 14 -33.78 3.49 13.12
CA SER A 14 -34.38 4.18 11.96
C SER A 14 -34.63 5.67 12.21
N TYR A 15 -34.73 6.43 11.12
CA TYR A 15 -35.08 7.85 11.15
C TYR A 15 -36.12 8.14 10.05
N ILE A 16 -37.05 9.05 10.33
CA ILE A 16 -37.97 9.63 9.34
C ILE A 16 -37.67 11.12 9.23
N TYR A 17 -37.39 11.57 8.02
CA TYR A 17 -37.25 12.97 7.66
C TYR A 17 -38.44 13.41 6.81
N VAL A 18 -38.98 14.58 7.09
CA VAL A 18 -40.00 15.26 6.27
C VAL A 18 -39.47 16.63 5.91
N ASP A 19 -39.37 16.92 4.61
CA ASP A 19 -38.73 18.13 4.07
C ASP A 19 -37.34 18.40 4.70
N ASP A 20 -36.51 17.35 4.70
CA ASP A 20 -35.15 17.29 5.27
C ASP A 20 -35.02 17.55 6.78
N LYS A 21 -36.12 17.71 7.50
CA LYS A 21 -36.14 17.82 8.96
C LYS A 21 -36.40 16.45 9.57
N THR A 22 -35.59 16.05 10.56
CA THR A 22 -35.84 14.83 11.33
C THR A 22 -37.14 14.96 12.12
N VAL A 23 -38.13 14.13 11.81
CA VAL A 23 -39.42 14.08 12.51
C VAL A 23 -39.45 12.92 13.51
N VAL A 24 -38.94 11.74 13.13
CA VAL A 24 -38.82 10.59 14.03
C VAL A 24 -37.37 10.14 14.13
N ASP A 25 -36.86 10.06 15.36
CA ASP A 25 -35.58 9.44 15.70
C ASP A 25 -35.85 8.15 16.51
N ASN A 26 -35.81 7.03 15.80
CA ASN A 26 -35.88 5.69 16.39
C ASN A 26 -34.52 5.01 16.31
N SER A 27 -33.44 5.71 16.67
CA SER A 27 -32.08 5.18 16.70
C SER A 27 -31.84 4.24 17.90
N GLY A 28 -30.75 3.46 17.79
CA GLY A 28 -30.24 2.60 18.85
C GLY A 28 -30.22 1.12 18.49
N ASP A 29 -29.73 0.31 19.44
CA ASP A 29 -29.77 -1.14 19.38
C ASP A 29 -30.96 -1.64 20.21
N HIS A 30 -32.04 -2.03 19.54
CA HIS A 30 -33.28 -2.46 20.17
C HIS A 30 -34.01 -3.48 19.30
N ASN A 31 -34.91 -4.25 19.92
CA ASN A 31 -35.87 -5.10 19.21
C ASN A 31 -36.94 -4.23 18.51
N ASP A 32 -38.05 -4.83 18.06
CA ASP A 32 -39.16 -4.12 17.42
C ASP A 32 -39.77 -3.04 18.32
N VAL A 33 -39.41 -1.77 18.07
CA VAL A 33 -39.92 -0.60 18.79
C VAL A 33 -40.60 0.34 17.78
N GLU A 34 -41.82 0.77 18.09
CA GLU A 34 -42.49 1.88 17.38
C GLU A 34 -42.25 3.20 18.09
N LYS A 35 -41.75 4.21 17.36
CA LYS A 35 -41.76 5.61 17.78
C LYS A 35 -42.55 6.45 16.80
N CYS A 36 -43.29 7.42 17.33
CA CYS A 36 -44.09 8.36 16.55
C CYS A 36 -43.79 9.81 16.94
N SER A 37 -43.99 10.74 16.01
CA SER A 37 -43.89 12.19 16.23
C SER A 37 -44.82 12.92 15.26
N THR A 38 -45.24 14.13 15.62
CA THR A 38 -46.15 14.96 14.81
C THR A 38 -45.43 16.16 14.21
N VAL A 39 -45.79 16.51 12.98
CA VAL A 39 -45.30 17.69 12.26
C VAL A 39 -46.46 18.38 11.54
N ALA A 40 -46.47 19.71 11.55
CA ALA A 40 -47.44 20.50 10.78
C ALA A 40 -47.03 20.52 9.30
N LEU A 41 -47.95 20.13 8.41
CA LEU A 41 -47.74 20.12 6.97
C LEU A 41 -48.72 21.06 6.27
N THR A 42 -48.21 21.78 5.27
CA THR A 42 -49.02 22.57 4.34
C THR A 42 -49.71 21.66 3.33
N LYS A 43 -50.69 22.18 2.59
CA LYS A 43 -51.26 21.42 1.46
C LYS A 43 -50.22 21.31 0.34
N GLY A 44 -49.86 20.10 -0.06
CA GLY A 44 -48.92 19.87 -1.17
C GLY A 44 -48.20 18.52 -1.08
N ALA A 45 -47.25 18.30 -1.99
CA ALA A 45 -46.33 17.17 -1.90
C ALA A 45 -45.18 17.51 -0.94
N HIS A 46 -44.77 16.54 -0.13
CA HIS A 46 -43.68 16.67 0.84
C HIS A 46 -42.61 15.60 0.59
N ALA A 47 -41.35 15.97 0.75
CA ALA A 47 -40.24 15.04 0.59
C ALA A 47 -40.13 14.16 1.85
N ILE A 48 -40.15 12.84 1.68
CA ILE A 48 -39.99 11.90 2.79
C ILE A 48 -38.73 11.07 2.54
N ARG A 49 -37.84 11.05 3.52
CA ARG A 49 -36.65 10.18 3.53
C ARG A 49 -36.67 9.31 4.77
N VAL A 50 -36.48 8.01 4.59
CA VAL A 50 -36.40 7.05 5.69
C VAL A 50 -35.00 6.44 5.68
N MET A 51 -34.35 6.45 6.83
CA MET A 51 -33.07 5.74 7.04
C MET A 51 -33.31 4.57 7.99
N TYR A 52 -32.66 3.44 7.72
CA TYR A 52 -32.70 2.24 8.55
C TYR A 52 -31.32 1.60 8.60
N PHE A 53 -30.91 1.13 9.77
CA PHE A 53 -29.68 0.38 9.95
C PHE A 53 -29.89 -0.79 10.90
N ARG A 54 -29.15 -1.87 10.63
CA ARG A 54 -29.16 -3.06 11.46
C ARG A 54 -27.78 -3.69 11.57
N SER A 55 -27.52 -4.34 12.69
CA SER A 55 -26.48 -5.34 12.84
C SER A 55 -27.01 -6.72 12.38
N ASN A 56 -26.13 -7.72 12.43
CA ASN A 56 -26.46 -9.10 12.09
C ASN A 56 -27.25 -9.85 13.19
N ARG A 57 -27.58 -9.19 14.31
CA ARG A 57 -28.20 -9.84 15.48
C ARG A 57 -29.71 -10.06 15.39
N TYR A 58 -30.40 -9.30 14.54
CA TYR A 58 -31.87 -9.30 14.45
C TYR A 58 -32.36 -9.40 13.01
N ASP A 59 -33.56 -9.93 12.85
CA ASP A 59 -34.29 -9.96 11.58
C ASP A 59 -34.67 -8.54 11.12
N VAL A 60 -34.93 -8.41 9.82
CA VAL A 60 -35.27 -7.12 9.20
C VAL A 60 -36.71 -6.74 9.54
N THR A 61 -36.87 -5.67 10.32
CA THR A 61 -38.17 -5.03 10.56
C THR A 61 -38.06 -3.52 10.32
N LEU A 62 -38.84 -3.01 9.38
CA LEU A 62 -39.08 -1.58 9.17
C LEU A 62 -40.51 -1.39 8.65
N LYS A 63 -41.36 -0.70 9.41
CA LYS A 63 -42.70 -0.25 8.98
C LYS A 63 -42.82 1.24 9.24
N VAL A 64 -43.15 1.98 8.19
CA VAL A 64 -43.34 3.44 8.27
C VAL A 64 -44.79 3.77 7.99
N ARG A 65 -45.43 4.44 8.95
CA ARG A 65 -46.85 4.79 8.92
C ARG A 65 -47.05 6.28 9.16
N TYR A 66 -48.16 6.83 8.67
CA TYR A 66 -48.61 8.19 8.96
C TYR A 66 -50.09 8.21 9.31
N TYR A 67 -50.51 9.26 10.00
CA TYR A 67 -51.90 9.54 10.30
C TYR A 67 -52.13 11.06 10.37
N GLY A 68 -53.33 11.50 10.03
CA GLY A 68 -53.69 12.92 10.05
C GLY A 68 -55.00 13.20 9.32
N PRO A 69 -55.25 14.45 8.90
CA PRO A 69 -56.45 14.84 8.18
C PRO A 69 -56.77 13.95 6.96
N ASP A 70 -55.75 13.58 6.17
CA ASP A 70 -55.94 12.79 4.94
C ASP A 70 -56.28 11.32 5.19
N THR A 71 -56.00 10.81 6.40
CA THR A 71 -56.30 9.43 6.79
C THR A 71 -57.48 9.34 7.74
N ALA A 72 -58.18 10.44 7.99
CA ALA A 72 -59.17 10.56 9.06
C ALA A 72 -58.64 10.09 10.43
N GLY A 73 -57.34 10.29 10.68
CA GLY A 73 -56.65 9.86 11.90
C GLY A 73 -56.23 8.39 11.93
N GLU A 74 -56.51 7.59 10.90
CA GLU A 74 -56.06 6.20 10.82
C GLU A 74 -54.56 6.10 10.52
N LYS A 75 -53.84 5.17 11.18
CA LYS A 75 -52.43 4.88 10.89
C LYS A 75 -52.29 4.03 9.64
N LEU A 76 -51.98 4.66 8.52
CA LEU A 76 -51.76 4.00 7.23
C LEU A 76 -50.28 3.94 6.85
N SER A 77 -49.88 3.00 5.99
CA SER A 77 -48.54 3.01 5.40
C SER A 77 -48.32 4.30 4.60
N VAL A 78 -47.13 4.89 4.68
CA VAL A 78 -46.82 6.11 3.92
C VAL A 78 -46.82 5.79 2.42
N PRO A 79 -47.71 6.40 1.61
CA PRO A 79 -47.69 6.22 0.17
C PRO A 79 -46.60 7.08 -0.47
N SER A 80 -45.98 6.60 -1.55
CA SER A 80 -45.15 7.42 -2.43
C SER A 80 -45.91 7.74 -3.72
N SER A 81 -46.00 9.02 -4.07
CA SER A 81 -46.56 9.49 -5.34
C SER A 81 -45.49 9.74 -6.41
N ASN A 82 -44.20 9.68 -6.06
CA ASN A 82 -43.08 9.86 -6.98
C ASN A 82 -41.97 8.83 -6.68
N PRO A 83 -41.67 7.90 -7.61
CA PRO A 83 -40.63 6.89 -7.40
C PRO A 83 -39.20 7.44 -7.58
N GLN A 84 -39.04 8.71 -7.96
CA GLN A 84 -37.72 9.29 -8.23
C GLN A 84 -36.90 9.41 -6.94
N ALA A 85 -35.92 8.53 -6.79
CA ALA A 85 -34.92 8.60 -5.74
C ALA A 85 -33.76 9.52 -6.15
N PRO A 86 -33.05 10.14 -5.18
CA PRO A 86 -31.73 10.71 -5.44
C PRO A 86 -30.81 9.67 -6.10
N ALA A 87 -29.91 10.13 -6.96
CA ALA A 87 -28.88 9.25 -7.51
C ALA A 87 -28.11 8.60 -6.36
N PRO A 88 -27.78 7.30 -6.45
CA PRO A 88 -26.91 6.66 -5.47
C PRO A 88 -25.61 7.46 -5.31
N PRO A 89 -25.07 7.58 -4.09
CA PRO A 89 -23.81 8.27 -3.90
C PRO A 89 -22.71 7.55 -4.70
N THR A 90 -21.76 8.33 -5.21
CA THR A 90 -20.56 7.77 -5.83
C THR A 90 -19.81 6.98 -4.76
N MET A 91 -19.64 5.68 -5.03
CA MET A 91 -18.91 4.81 -4.13
C MET A 91 -17.46 5.28 -4.03
N SER A 92 -16.92 5.24 -2.81
CA SER A 92 -15.49 5.48 -2.56
C SER A 92 -14.62 4.53 -3.40
N GLN A 93 -13.51 5.04 -3.95
CA GLN A 93 -12.59 4.31 -4.80
C GLN A 93 -11.13 4.66 -4.48
N TRP A 94 -10.38 3.68 -3.99
CA TRP A 94 -8.95 3.76 -3.72
C TRP A 94 -8.19 2.81 -4.64
N THR A 95 -7.13 3.26 -5.31
CA THR A 95 -6.16 2.32 -5.88
C THR A 95 -5.32 1.73 -4.75
N MET A 96 -5.27 0.41 -4.65
CA MET A 96 -4.36 -0.32 -3.78
C MET A 96 -3.27 -1.00 -4.62
N GLN A 97 -2.01 -0.82 -4.25
CA GLN A 97 -0.85 -1.48 -4.85
C GLN A 97 -0.03 -2.18 -3.79
N VAL A 98 0.22 -3.48 -3.97
CA VAL A 98 1.02 -4.29 -3.05
C VAL A 98 2.37 -4.58 -3.69
N TYR A 99 3.43 -4.30 -2.94
CA TYR A 99 4.82 -4.54 -3.32
C TYR A 99 5.48 -5.50 -2.34
N SER A 100 6.44 -6.28 -2.81
CA SER A 100 7.23 -7.19 -1.99
C SER A 100 8.72 -7.09 -2.27
N GLN A 101 9.51 -7.48 -1.28
CA GLN A 101 10.94 -7.78 -1.40
C GLN A 101 11.25 -9.02 -0.55
N ASN A 102 12.45 -9.58 -0.66
CA ASN A 102 12.83 -10.80 0.04
C ASN A 102 13.53 -10.55 1.39
N VAL A 103 13.83 -9.28 1.70
CA VAL A 103 14.46 -8.85 2.96
C VAL A 103 13.58 -7.89 3.76
N LYS A 104 13.85 -7.75 5.06
CA LYS A 104 13.13 -6.82 5.93
C LYS A 104 13.15 -5.39 5.38
N ILE A 105 12.00 -4.70 5.44
CA ILE A 105 11.92 -3.29 5.05
C ILE A 105 12.35 -2.45 6.25
N SER A 106 13.40 -1.64 6.09
CA SER A 106 13.89 -0.74 7.15
C SER A 106 13.69 0.71 6.74
N GLY A 107 13.00 1.48 7.60
CA GLY A 107 12.58 2.84 7.29
C GLY A 107 11.45 2.89 6.26
N LYS A 108 11.34 4.04 5.55
CA LYS A 108 10.33 4.21 4.49
C LYS A 108 10.55 3.20 3.36
N PRO A 109 9.49 2.60 2.77
CA PRO A 109 9.61 1.63 1.69
C PRO A 109 9.97 2.28 0.35
N HIS A 110 10.82 1.62 -0.46
CA HIS A 110 11.30 2.15 -1.75
C HIS A 110 10.69 1.37 -2.92
N ARG A 111 9.50 1.78 -3.40
CA ARG A 111 8.79 1.08 -4.50
C ARG A 111 9.64 0.74 -5.72
N ARG A 112 10.61 1.60 -6.07
CA ARG A 112 11.43 1.44 -7.27
C ARG A 112 12.28 0.16 -7.25
N VAL A 113 12.67 -0.32 -6.06
CA VAL A 113 13.50 -1.53 -5.90
C VAL A 113 12.69 -2.78 -5.58
N MET A 114 11.38 -2.64 -5.36
CA MET A 114 10.48 -3.72 -4.99
C MET A 114 9.80 -4.35 -6.20
N SER A 115 9.28 -5.56 -6.01
CA SER A 115 8.43 -6.25 -6.99
C SER A 115 6.97 -5.92 -6.77
N LEU A 116 6.24 -5.58 -7.83
CA LEU A 116 4.78 -5.49 -7.76
C LEU A 116 4.18 -6.90 -7.57
N VAL A 117 3.39 -7.06 -6.51
CA VAL A 117 2.59 -8.26 -6.24
C VAL A 117 1.26 -8.19 -6.98
N GLY A 118 0.60 -7.03 -6.91
CA GLY A 118 -0.68 -6.80 -7.59
C GLY A 118 -1.25 -5.42 -7.32
N SER A 119 -2.28 -5.06 -8.08
CA SER A 119 -3.03 -3.81 -7.95
C SER A 119 -4.53 -4.10 -7.98
N GLY A 120 -5.32 -3.32 -7.23
CA GLY A 120 -6.78 -3.41 -7.20
C GLY A 120 -7.43 -2.07 -6.85
N VAL A 121 -8.76 -2.00 -6.95
CA VAL A 121 -9.56 -0.84 -6.49
C VAL A 121 -10.41 -1.26 -5.30
N VAL A 122 -10.31 -0.54 -4.19
CA VAL A 122 -10.96 -0.87 -2.92
C VAL A 122 -11.84 0.29 -2.44
N LYS A 123 -12.90 -0.01 -1.68
CA LYS A 123 -13.88 1.00 -1.26
C LYS A 123 -13.43 1.80 -0.02
N ALA A 124 -12.55 1.23 0.78
CA ALA A 124 -12.00 1.86 1.96
C ALA A 124 -10.64 1.23 2.29
N ILE A 125 -9.84 1.97 3.04
CA ILE A 125 -8.65 1.43 3.70
C ILE A 125 -9.13 0.92 5.07
N ASP A 126 -9.69 -0.29 5.06
CA ASP A 126 -10.32 -0.93 6.21
C ASP A 126 -10.11 -2.44 6.09
N PHE A 127 -8.95 -2.90 6.55
CA PHE A 127 -8.50 -4.28 6.44
C PHE A 127 -8.15 -4.82 7.82
N ASP A 128 -8.82 -5.87 8.25
CA ASP A 128 -8.56 -6.57 9.52
C ASP A 128 -7.45 -7.64 9.37
N SER A 129 -7.12 -8.01 8.13
CA SER A 129 -6.13 -9.07 7.87
C SER A 129 -5.42 -8.96 6.52
N GLN A 130 -4.24 -9.56 6.44
CA GLN A 130 -3.51 -9.78 5.20
C GLN A 130 -4.33 -10.56 4.15
N ASN A 131 -5.22 -11.45 4.59
CA ASN A 131 -6.06 -12.24 3.69
C ASN A 131 -7.11 -11.37 2.98
N GLU A 132 -7.60 -10.31 3.62
CA GLU A 132 -8.52 -9.35 2.99
C GLU A 132 -7.80 -8.52 1.94
N VAL A 133 -6.57 -8.08 2.22
CA VAL A 133 -5.70 -7.43 1.22
C VAL A 133 -5.50 -8.35 0.01
N LYS A 134 -5.19 -9.63 0.24
CA LYS A 134 -5.05 -10.62 -0.85
C LYS A 134 -6.35 -10.78 -1.66
N LYS A 135 -7.51 -10.86 -1.00
CA LYS A 135 -8.82 -10.99 -1.67
C LYS A 135 -9.20 -9.76 -2.50
N ALA A 136 -8.68 -8.58 -2.15
CA ALA A 136 -8.87 -7.35 -2.90
C ALA A 136 -7.98 -7.26 -4.16
N LEU A 137 -7.06 -8.21 -4.37
CA LEU A 137 -6.25 -8.34 -5.59
C LEU A 137 -6.88 -9.35 -6.58
N PRO A 138 -6.45 -9.36 -7.86
CA PRO A 138 -6.92 -10.33 -8.84
C PRO A 138 -6.79 -11.78 -8.36
N SER A 139 -7.78 -12.61 -8.71
CA SER A 139 -7.80 -14.04 -8.38
C SER A 139 -6.52 -14.74 -8.84
N GLY A 140 -5.97 -15.59 -7.97
CA GLY A 140 -4.73 -16.33 -8.25
C GLY A 140 -3.43 -15.56 -7.97
N THR A 141 -3.51 -14.31 -7.48
CA THR A 141 -2.32 -13.55 -7.07
C THR A 141 -1.51 -14.32 -6.02
N SER A 142 -0.26 -14.63 -6.35
CA SER A 142 0.71 -15.17 -5.39
C SER A 142 1.07 -14.07 -4.40
N PHE A 143 0.81 -14.32 -3.11
CA PHE A 143 0.87 -13.29 -2.08
C PHE A 143 1.92 -13.70 -1.02
N PRO A 144 3.05 -12.99 -0.93
CA PRO A 144 4.08 -13.27 0.06
C PRO A 144 3.57 -13.08 1.49
N SER A 145 4.09 -13.86 2.44
CA SER A 145 3.66 -13.75 3.84
C SER A 145 4.23 -12.54 4.55
N ASN A 146 5.42 -12.06 4.19
CA ASN A 146 6.15 -11.01 4.89
C ASN A 146 6.79 -10.02 3.88
N TYR A 147 7.37 -8.93 4.41
CA TYR A 147 8.17 -7.92 3.70
C TYR A 147 7.39 -7.26 2.55
N LEU A 148 6.19 -6.80 2.90
CA LEU A 148 5.29 -6.14 1.98
C LEU A 148 5.22 -4.65 2.28
N ALA A 149 5.05 -3.87 1.22
CA ALA A 149 4.58 -2.50 1.32
C ALA A 149 3.25 -2.38 0.57
N VAL A 150 2.24 -1.79 1.20
CA VAL A 150 0.93 -1.54 0.60
C VAL A 150 0.76 -0.04 0.45
N TYR A 151 0.37 0.39 -0.74
CA TYR A 151 0.12 1.78 -1.06
C TYR A 151 -1.32 1.95 -1.45
N PHE A 152 -1.98 2.93 -0.86
CA PHE A 152 -3.31 3.37 -1.24
C PHE A 152 -3.22 4.77 -1.83
N TYR A 153 -3.86 4.96 -2.98
CA TYR A 153 -3.94 6.24 -3.68
C TYR A 153 -5.38 6.61 -3.93
N GLY A 154 -5.70 7.85 -3.65
CA GLY A 154 -7.02 8.42 -3.86
C GLY A 154 -6.98 9.93 -3.79
N ASN A 155 -8.16 10.54 -3.75
CA ASN A 155 -8.32 11.96 -3.51
C ASN A 155 -9.56 12.21 -2.66
N LEU A 156 -9.52 13.25 -1.83
CA LEU A 156 -10.66 13.71 -1.06
C LEU A 156 -11.11 15.06 -1.61
N LYS A 157 -12.36 15.16 -2.06
CA LYS A 157 -13.01 16.41 -2.37
C LYS A 157 -13.56 17.04 -1.09
N VAL A 158 -12.96 18.14 -0.68
CA VAL A 158 -13.37 18.97 0.45
C VAL A 158 -14.36 20.03 -0.04
N ALA A 159 -15.57 20.05 0.51
CA ALA A 159 -16.59 21.03 0.18
C ALA A 159 -16.56 22.22 1.15
N MET A 160 -16.34 21.96 2.43
CA MET A 160 -16.21 22.98 3.47
C MET A 160 -14.75 23.08 3.93
N GLU A 161 -14.13 24.23 3.68
CA GLU A 161 -12.81 24.52 4.25
C GLU A 161 -12.83 24.38 5.78
N GLY A 162 -11.78 23.79 6.33
CA GLY A 162 -11.57 23.77 7.77
C GLY A 162 -10.53 22.74 8.20
N ASP A 163 -10.56 22.44 9.49
CA ASP A 163 -9.60 21.52 10.10
C ASP A 163 -10.16 20.10 10.05
N TYR A 164 -9.40 19.20 9.43
CA TYR A 164 -9.73 17.78 9.31
C TYR A 164 -8.75 16.98 10.15
N ASN A 165 -9.26 16.13 11.04
CA ASN A 165 -8.46 15.19 11.80
C ASN A 165 -8.52 13.82 11.12
N PHE A 166 -7.36 13.32 10.69
CA PHE A 166 -7.21 12.00 10.09
C PHE A 166 -6.60 11.05 11.09
N CYS A 167 -7.08 9.82 11.15
CA CYS A 167 -6.57 8.79 12.04
C CYS A 167 -6.19 7.54 11.26
N ILE A 168 -5.06 6.94 11.64
CA ILE A 168 -4.65 5.60 11.20
C ILE A 168 -4.63 4.70 12.41
N LYS A 169 -5.36 3.59 12.34
CA LYS A 169 -5.27 2.48 13.28
C LYS A 169 -4.63 1.27 12.60
N SER A 170 -3.46 0.84 13.07
CA SER A 170 -2.73 -0.27 12.46
C SER A 170 -1.87 -1.03 13.46
N ARG A 171 -1.52 -2.28 13.11
CA ARG A 171 -0.49 -3.10 13.79
C ARG A 171 0.92 -2.83 13.28
N ASN A 172 1.00 -2.15 12.15
CA ASN A 172 2.19 -2.00 11.34
C ASN A 172 2.46 -0.52 11.08
N PRO A 173 3.71 -0.15 10.74
CA PRO A 173 3.98 1.21 10.40
C PRO A 173 3.20 1.67 9.20
N ALA A 174 2.64 2.86 9.32
CA ALA A 174 1.80 3.45 8.31
C ALA A 174 1.90 4.96 8.34
N ASP A 175 1.94 5.56 7.15
CA ASP A 175 1.98 7.00 6.94
C ASP A 175 0.79 7.41 6.07
N LEU A 176 0.12 8.52 6.41
CA LEU A 176 -0.83 9.22 5.56
C LEU A 176 -0.25 10.57 5.16
N ARG A 177 -0.24 10.81 3.85
CA ARG A 177 0.08 12.09 3.25
C ARG A 177 -1.15 12.72 2.62
N VAL A 178 -1.24 14.03 2.75
CA VAL A 178 -2.20 14.89 2.07
C VAL A 178 -1.42 15.92 1.25
N ASP A 179 -1.68 16.00 -0.05
CA ASP A 179 -0.95 16.87 -0.98
C ASP A 179 0.58 16.77 -0.88
N ASN A 180 1.08 15.54 -0.72
CA ASN A 180 2.50 15.19 -0.52
C ASN A 180 3.12 15.63 0.81
N ALA A 181 2.36 16.19 1.75
CA ALA A 181 2.82 16.47 3.10
C ALA A 181 2.47 15.31 4.04
N ASP A 182 3.41 14.86 4.87
CA ASP A 182 3.15 13.89 5.95
C ASP A 182 2.19 14.51 6.97
N VAL A 183 1.03 13.89 7.20
CA VAL A 183 0.01 14.34 8.17
C VAL A 183 -0.09 13.41 9.36
N VAL A 184 0.00 12.11 9.11
CA VAL A 184 -0.04 11.07 10.16
C VAL A 184 1.09 10.11 9.89
N ALA A 185 1.89 9.82 10.92
CA ALA A 185 2.93 8.79 10.87
C ALA A 185 2.80 7.89 12.11
N LEU A 186 2.81 6.59 11.88
CA LEU A 186 2.76 5.56 12.90
C LEU A 186 3.98 4.67 12.73
N ASP A 187 4.97 4.77 13.62
CA ASP A 187 6.23 4.01 13.51
C ASP A 187 6.18 2.63 14.20
N TYR A 188 4.99 2.10 14.46
CA TYR A 188 4.79 1.06 15.45
C TYR A 188 4.64 -0.35 14.88
N HIS A 189 5.41 -1.30 15.43
CA HIS A 189 5.30 -2.74 15.15
C HIS A 189 5.04 -3.53 16.44
N ASN A 190 3.81 -3.99 16.68
CA ASN A 190 3.55 -4.99 17.73
C ASN A 190 2.32 -5.88 17.42
N ASN A 191 1.94 -6.73 18.37
CA ASN A 191 0.82 -7.66 18.23
C ASN A 191 -0.59 -7.02 18.33
N ASN A 192 -0.70 -5.72 18.62
CA ASN A 192 -1.97 -5.02 18.85
C ASN A 192 -2.10 -3.81 17.90
N GLU A 193 -3.32 -3.44 17.55
CA GLU A 193 -3.52 -2.21 16.80
C GLU A 193 -3.30 -0.99 17.69
N LYS A 194 -2.62 0.02 17.14
CA LYS A 194 -2.57 1.37 17.72
C LYS A 194 -3.15 2.37 16.77
N GLU A 195 -3.78 3.39 17.33
CA GLU A 195 -4.31 4.52 16.60
C GLU A 195 -3.45 5.75 16.85
N THR A 196 -3.20 6.52 15.80
CA THR A 196 -2.61 7.85 15.86
C THR A 196 -3.35 8.77 14.89
N CYS A 197 -3.44 10.05 15.22
CA CYS A 197 -4.20 11.01 14.43
C CYS A 197 -3.39 12.30 14.19
N GLY A 198 -3.72 13.01 13.12
CA GLY A 198 -3.11 14.28 12.73
C GLY A 198 -4.15 15.23 12.13
N ILE A 199 -4.05 16.50 12.52
CA ILE A 199 -4.93 17.56 12.04
C ILE A 199 -4.24 18.31 10.91
N VAL A 200 -4.95 18.51 9.80
CA VAL A 200 -4.54 19.39 8.71
C VAL A 200 -5.70 20.29 8.32
N ARG A 201 -5.41 21.56 8.04
CA ARG A 201 -6.39 22.49 7.49
C ARG A 201 -6.46 22.32 5.98
N LEU A 202 -7.64 21.98 5.45
CA LEU A 202 -7.88 21.79 4.03
C LEU A 202 -8.75 22.91 3.48
N LEU A 203 -8.38 23.42 2.31
CA LEU A 203 -9.19 24.38 1.55
C LEU A 203 -10.32 23.63 0.83
N ALA A 204 -11.36 24.34 0.40
CA ALA A 204 -12.34 23.73 -0.51
C ALA A 204 -11.65 23.37 -1.84
N GLY A 205 -11.83 22.14 -2.31
CA GLY A 205 -11.10 21.63 -3.47
C GLY A 205 -10.87 20.13 -3.42
N SER A 206 -10.00 19.62 -4.30
CA SER A 206 -9.60 18.21 -4.30
C SER A 206 -8.18 18.08 -3.79
N HIS A 207 -7.98 17.19 -2.83
CA HIS A 207 -6.70 16.93 -2.18
C HIS A 207 -6.24 15.52 -2.48
N VAL A 208 -4.97 15.36 -2.84
CA VAL A 208 -4.37 14.04 -3.12
C VAL A 208 -4.12 13.33 -1.80
N MET A 209 -4.53 12.07 -1.73
CA MET A 209 -4.37 11.22 -0.57
C MET A 209 -3.46 10.05 -0.89
N GLN A 210 -2.47 9.82 -0.03
CA GLN A 210 -1.60 8.66 -0.12
C GLN A 210 -1.43 8.03 1.25
N VAL A 211 -1.73 6.73 1.35
CA VAL A 211 -1.41 5.94 2.55
C VAL A 211 -0.36 4.89 2.20
N GLU A 212 0.71 4.84 2.97
CA GLU A 212 1.79 3.87 2.86
C GLU A 212 1.75 2.97 4.11
N LEU A 213 1.85 1.66 3.95
CA LEU A 213 1.85 0.67 5.02
C LEU A 213 3.01 -0.30 4.78
N VAL A 214 3.76 -0.65 5.82
CA VAL A 214 4.86 -1.63 5.74
C VAL A 214 4.62 -2.78 6.68
N THR A 215 4.66 -4.03 6.20
CA THR A 215 4.64 -5.21 7.07
C THR A 215 5.84 -6.12 6.88
N ASP A 216 6.49 -6.45 8.00
CA ASP A 216 7.55 -7.45 8.07
C ASP A 216 7.05 -8.85 8.48
N SER A 217 5.74 -9.02 8.66
CA SER A 217 5.13 -10.27 9.12
C SER A 217 3.81 -10.58 8.41
N GLY A 218 3.25 -11.77 8.67
CA GLY A 218 1.91 -12.16 8.19
C GLY A 218 0.75 -11.43 8.87
N TRP A 219 1.05 -10.59 9.87
CA TRP A 219 0.05 -9.79 10.58
C TRP A 219 -0.03 -8.41 9.93
N LEU A 220 -1.15 -8.16 9.25
CA LEU A 220 -1.47 -6.89 8.60
C LEU A 220 -2.88 -6.49 9.01
N ALA A 221 -3.03 -5.32 9.61
CA ALA A 221 -4.33 -4.65 9.79
C ALA A 221 -4.16 -3.14 9.64
N VAL A 222 -5.07 -2.47 8.93
CA VAL A 222 -5.04 -1.02 8.73
C VAL A 222 -6.46 -0.47 8.55
N HIS A 223 -6.78 0.57 9.30
CA HIS A 223 -8.02 1.31 9.22
C HIS A 223 -7.69 2.79 9.14
N VAL A 224 -8.27 3.49 8.17
CA VAL A 224 -8.08 4.94 8.01
C VAL A 224 -9.42 5.63 8.10
N SER A 225 -9.49 6.59 9.01
CA SER A 225 -10.70 7.37 9.29
C SER A 225 -10.39 8.86 9.31
N TYR A 226 -11.44 9.67 9.21
CA TYR A 226 -11.35 11.11 9.29
C TYR A 226 -12.62 11.73 9.85
N ILE A 227 -12.46 12.92 10.42
CA ILE A 227 -13.53 13.77 10.93
C ILE A 227 -13.22 15.21 10.55
N GLY A 228 -14.24 15.96 10.15
CA GLY A 228 -14.10 17.38 9.82
C GLY A 228 -15.45 18.03 9.51
N PRO A 229 -15.43 19.26 9.00
CA PRO A 229 -16.63 19.98 8.57
C PRO A 229 -17.53 19.14 7.67
N ASP A 230 -17.00 18.54 6.60
CA ASP A 230 -17.79 17.75 5.64
C ASP A 230 -18.43 16.49 6.23
N THR A 231 -17.86 15.96 7.32
CA THR A 231 -18.43 14.79 7.99
C THR A 231 -19.48 15.15 9.04
N GLY A 232 -19.79 16.44 9.22
CA GLY A 232 -20.69 16.92 10.26
C GLY A 232 -20.18 16.64 11.68
N GLY A 233 -18.86 16.51 11.86
CA GLY A 233 -18.27 16.15 13.14
C GLY A 233 -18.45 14.68 13.53
N ILE A 234 -18.76 13.80 12.57
CA ILE A 234 -18.83 12.36 12.79
C ILE A 234 -17.57 11.71 12.22
N MET A 235 -16.94 10.81 12.98
CA MET A 235 -15.82 10.03 12.49
C MET A 235 -16.30 9.05 11.42
N GLN A 236 -15.71 9.12 10.22
CA GLN A 236 -16.05 8.28 9.08
C GLN A 236 -14.82 7.54 8.58
N ARG A 237 -15.02 6.41 7.89
CA ARG A 237 -13.95 5.82 7.08
C ARG A 237 -13.50 6.81 6.02
N LEU A 238 -12.20 6.89 5.76
CA LEU A 238 -11.68 7.82 4.80
C LEU A 238 -12.21 7.51 3.39
N HIS A 239 -12.90 8.50 2.80
CA HIS A 239 -13.47 8.43 1.46
C HIS A 239 -12.43 8.79 0.40
N SER A 240 -12.58 8.23 -0.80
CA SER A 240 -11.88 8.70 -2.00
C SER A 240 -12.81 8.82 -3.20
N ASP A 241 -12.78 9.97 -3.86
CA ASP A 241 -13.65 10.26 -5.01
C ASP A 241 -13.19 9.60 -6.30
N SER A 242 -11.87 9.42 -6.48
CA SER A 242 -11.27 8.75 -7.62
C SER A 242 -10.04 7.94 -7.21
N PRO A 243 -9.80 6.79 -7.85
CA PRO A 243 -8.68 5.91 -7.50
C PRO A 243 -7.38 6.38 -8.18
N THR A 244 -7.21 7.68 -8.44
CA THR A 244 -6.15 8.17 -9.32
C THR A 244 -4.79 8.17 -8.61
N PRO A 245 -3.82 7.34 -9.05
CA PRO A 245 -2.46 7.43 -8.53
C PRO A 245 -1.80 8.76 -8.95
N PRO A 246 -0.74 9.20 -8.26
CA PRO A 246 0.06 10.33 -8.70
C PRO A 246 0.49 10.14 -10.16
N THR A 247 0.33 11.19 -10.97
CA THR A 247 0.60 11.18 -12.42
C THR A 247 2.09 11.10 -12.78
N SER A 248 2.99 11.22 -11.81
CA SER A 248 4.42 11.04 -12.05
C SER A 248 4.72 9.56 -12.32
N ALA A 249 5.01 9.23 -13.58
CA ALA A 249 5.52 7.93 -13.96
C ALA A 249 6.76 7.60 -13.12
N MET A 250 6.64 6.57 -12.28
CA MET A 250 7.77 6.07 -11.51
C MET A 250 8.65 5.22 -12.42
N THR A 251 9.90 5.62 -12.63
CA THR A 251 10.88 4.74 -13.27
C THR A 251 11.32 3.69 -12.26
N GLN A 252 11.02 2.41 -12.55
CA GLN A 252 11.51 1.30 -11.74
C GLN A 252 13.03 1.26 -11.79
N SER A 253 13.65 0.83 -10.70
CA SER A 253 15.08 0.51 -10.67
C SER A 253 15.40 -0.60 -11.67
N VAL A 254 16.61 -0.61 -12.22
CA VAL A 254 17.04 -1.61 -13.20
C VAL A 254 18.53 -1.95 -13.07
N TRP A 255 18.79 -3.19 -12.70
CA TRP A 255 20.10 -3.85 -12.74
C TRP A 255 20.16 -4.80 -13.93
N LEU A 256 21.25 -4.75 -14.70
CA LEU A 256 21.54 -5.76 -15.72
C LEU A 256 22.24 -6.95 -15.06
N ILE A 257 21.80 -8.15 -15.40
CA ILE A 257 22.36 -9.42 -14.96
C ILE A 257 22.90 -10.14 -16.19
N ARG A 258 24.12 -10.65 -16.12
CA ARG A 258 24.71 -11.51 -17.15
C ARG A 258 25.35 -12.74 -16.54
N GLU A 259 25.19 -13.86 -17.22
CA GLU A 259 25.72 -15.13 -16.78
C GLU A 259 26.55 -15.80 -17.87
N TRP A 260 27.66 -16.38 -17.43
CA TRP A 260 28.48 -17.29 -18.20
C TRP A 260 28.71 -18.57 -17.41
N LYS A 261 29.06 -19.62 -18.14
CA LYS A 261 29.38 -20.94 -17.59
C LYS A 261 30.79 -21.35 -17.96
N SER A 262 31.52 -21.84 -16.96
CA SER A 262 32.82 -22.46 -17.20
C SER A 262 32.68 -23.93 -17.59
N SER A 263 33.52 -24.38 -18.53
CA SER A 263 33.67 -25.79 -18.91
C SER A 263 34.39 -26.63 -17.85
N SER A 264 35.04 -25.99 -16.87
CA SER A 264 35.79 -26.62 -15.78
C SER A 264 35.50 -25.97 -14.43
N ASN A 265 35.87 -26.62 -13.34
CA ASN A 265 35.67 -26.05 -12.01
C ASN A 265 36.42 -24.73 -11.86
N LEU A 266 35.72 -23.74 -11.30
CA LEU A 266 36.28 -22.44 -10.92
C LEU A 266 37.02 -22.65 -9.58
N ASN A 267 38.35 -22.65 -9.62
CA ASN A 267 39.18 -22.91 -8.43
C ASN A 267 39.82 -21.63 -7.88
N ARG A 268 39.99 -20.62 -8.73
CA ARG A 268 40.56 -19.32 -8.37
C ARG A 268 39.77 -18.19 -9.01
N GLU A 269 39.97 -16.97 -8.51
CA GLU A 269 39.32 -15.79 -9.06
C GLU A 269 39.62 -15.60 -10.55
N GLU A 270 40.86 -15.85 -10.97
CA GLU A 270 41.29 -15.65 -12.36
C GLU A 270 40.53 -16.54 -13.35
N ASP A 271 40.01 -17.69 -12.89
CA ASP A 271 39.20 -18.57 -13.74
C ASP A 271 37.88 -17.88 -14.12
N SER A 272 37.34 -17.04 -13.22
CA SER A 272 36.13 -16.26 -13.47
C SER A 272 36.36 -15.00 -14.32
N LEU A 273 37.62 -14.60 -14.57
CA LEU A 273 37.97 -13.40 -15.32
C LEU A 273 38.27 -13.66 -16.79
N ARG A 274 38.48 -14.92 -17.18
CA ARG A 274 38.78 -15.33 -18.56
C ARG A 274 37.51 -15.43 -19.38
N MET A 275 36.85 -14.28 -19.62
CA MET A 275 35.56 -14.23 -20.31
C MET A 275 35.60 -14.89 -21.69
N ASP A 276 36.75 -14.86 -22.37
CA ASP A 276 37.04 -15.53 -23.64
C ASP A 276 36.94 -17.07 -23.59
N LYS A 277 36.96 -17.65 -22.39
CA LYS A 277 36.90 -19.11 -22.16
C LYS A 277 35.59 -19.57 -21.53
N LEU A 278 34.66 -18.64 -21.27
CA LEU A 278 33.37 -18.94 -20.67
C LEU A 278 32.27 -18.94 -21.74
N SER A 279 31.29 -19.83 -21.61
CA SER A 279 30.11 -19.84 -22.46
C SER A 279 29.09 -18.86 -21.92
N PHE A 280 28.76 -17.81 -22.67
CA PHE A 280 27.66 -16.91 -22.31
C PHE A 280 26.31 -17.65 -22.36
N LEU A 281 25.51 -17.53 -21.31
CA LEU A 281 24.22 -18.21 -21.20
C LEU A 281 23.04 -17.26 -21.45
N GLY A 282 23.15 -16.01 -21.02
CA GLY A 282 22.09 -15.04 -21.21
C GLY A 282 22.21 -13.81 -20.32
N GLU A 283 21.24 -12.92 -20.51
CA GLU A 283 21.10 -11.71 -19.71
C GLU A 283 19.66 -11.48 -19.25
N GLY A 284 19.52 -10.69 -18.20
CA GLY A 284 18.27 -10.45 -17.48
C GLY A 284 18.29 -9.11 -16.76
N HIS A 285 17.14 -8.68 -16.25
CA HIS A 285 17.02 -7.40 -15.56
C HIS A 285 16.22 -7.54 -14.27
N ALA A 286 16.72 -6.96 -13.17
CA ALA A 286 16.04 -6.98 -11.88
C ALA A 286 15.97 -5.58 -11.25
N PRO A 287 14.94 -5.27 -10.45
CA PRO A 287 14.85 -3.98 -9.78
C PRO A 287 15.88 -3.83 -8.65
N ALA A 288 16.36 -4.93 -8.08
CA ALA A 288 17.41 -4.95 -7.07
C ALA A 288 18.16 -6.28 -7.12
N LEU A 289 19.33 -6.31 -6.50
CA LEU A 289 20.03 -7.55 -6.20
C LEU A 289 19.50 -8.07 -4.86
N ASP A 290 18.40 -8.82 -4.93
CA ASP A 290 17.62 -9.32 -3.79
C ASP A 290 17.22 -10.78 -4.03
N PHE A 291 18.23 -11.66 -4.11
CA PHE A 291 18.05 -13.08 -4.41
C PHE A 291 18.36 -13.90 -3.17
N THR A 292 17.35 -14.61 -2.65
CA THR A 292 17.48 -15.45 -1.44
C THR A 292 17.39 -16.95 -1.72
N LYS A 293 17.04 -17.29 -2.95
CA LYS A 293 16.94 -18.66 -3.48
C LYS A 293 17.01 -18.63 -5.01
N GLU A 294 17.31 -19.79 -5.59
CA GLU A 294 17.40 -20.01 -7.04
C GLU A 294 16.19 -19.48 -7.82
N ALA A 295 14.97 -19.65 -7.28
CA ALA A 295 13.74 -19.17 -7.92
C ALA A 295 13.68 -17.64 -8.07
N ASP A 296 14.31 -16.88 -7.17
CA ASP A 296 14.32 -15.43 -7.22
C ASP A 296 15.17 -14.95 -8.40
N LEU A 297 16.34 -15.57 -8.61
CA LEU A 297 17.24 -15.25 -9.72
C LEU A 297 16.62 -15.69 -11.06
N LYS A 298 16.05 -16.90 -11.13
CA LYS A 298 15.38 -17.41 -12.35
C LYS A 298 14.23 -16.54 -12.83
N ARG A 299 13.57 -15.80 -11.92
CA ARG A 299 12.51 -14.84 -12.27
C ARG A 299 13.01 -13.74 -13.21
N TYR A 300 14.27 -13.32 -13.03
CA TYR A 300 14.86 -12.21 -13.78
C TYR A 300 15.90 -12.65 -14.82
N LEU A 301 16.43 -13.87 -14.67
CA LEU A 301 17.35 -14.51 -15.60
C LEU A 301 16.87 -15.95 -15.87
N PRO A 302 15.95 -16.16 -16.82
CA PRO A 302 15.40 -17.50 -17.09
C PRO A 302 16.43 -18.53 -17.56
N SER A 303 17.56 -18.09 -18.11
CA SER A 303 18.68 -18.93 -18.54
C SER A 303 19.53 -19.49 -17.38
N TYR A 304 19.27 -19.05 -16.14
CA TYR A 304 20.12 -19.32 -14.98
C TYR A 304 20.48 -20.80 -14.82
N ASP A 305 21.78 -21.09 -14.80
CA ASP A 305 22.37 -22.39 -14.56
C ASP A 305 23.42 -22.32 -13.44
N ARG A 306 23.07 -22.90 -12.29
CA ARG A 306 23.91 -22.91 -11.08
C ARG A 306 25.26 -23.63 -11.21
N SER A 307 25.51 -24.36 -12.31
CA SER A 307 26.72 -25.17 -12.49
C SER A 307 27.86 -24.35 -13.09
N ARG A 308 28.92 -24.13 -12.31
CA ARG A 308 30.15 -23.40 -12.68
C ARG A 308 29.81 -22.01 -13.23
N ALA A 309 28.91 -21.35 -12.51
CA ALA A 309 28.32 -20.08 -12.88
C ALA A 309 29.28 -18.92 -12.57
N VAL A 310 29.35 -18.00 -13.52
CA VAL A 310 30.01 -16.70 -13.39
C VAL A 310 28.98 -15.63 -13.73
N LEU A 311 28.56 -14.87 -12.73
CA LEU A 311 27.60 -13.79 -12.88
C LEU A 311 28.27 -12.43 -12.75
N ARG A 312 27.76 -11.48 -13.53
CA ARG A 312 28.07 -10.06 -13.44
C ARG A 312 26.77 -9.28 -13.36
N PHE A 313 26.72 -8.34 -12.43
CA PHE A 313 25.60 -7.44 -12.23
C PHE A 313 26.09 -6.01 -12.43
N TYR A 314 25.37 -5.23 -13.23
CA TYR A 314 25.74 -3.86 -13.57
C TYR A 314 24.60 -2.92 -13.25
N GLY A 315 24.95 -1.78 -12.66
CA GLY A 315 24.00 -0.73 -12.32
C GLY A 315 24.69 0.60 -12.13
N LYS A 316 23.88 1.64 -11.98
CA LYS A 316 24.31 3.00 -11.68
C LYS A 316 23.42 3.56 -10.58
N HIS A 317 24.00 4.10 -9.52
CA HIS A 317 23.23 4.64 -8.40
C HIS A 317 23.52 6.13 -8.21
N THR A 318 22.46 6.92 -8.07
CA THR A 318 22.56 8.36 -7.80
C THR A 318 22.60 8.63 -6.31
N ILE A 319 23.72 9.16 -5.83
CA ILE A 319 23.90 9.65 -4.47
C ILE A 319 23.42 11.11 -4.42
N LYS A 320 22.46 11.41 -3.53
CA LYS A 320 21.87 12.76 -3.42
C LYS A 320 22.59 13.62 -2.40
N GLN A 321 23.20 12.99 -1.40
CA GLN A 321 23.96 13.66 -0.34
C GLN A 321 25.35 13.04 -0.23
N ALA A 322 26.40 13.84 -0.34
CA ALA A 322 27.75 13.33 -0.14
C ALA A 322 27.97 12.87 1.31
N GLY A 323 28.71 11.79 1.50
CA GLY A 323 29.02 11.28 2.84
C GLY A 323 29.53 9.84 2.83
N ASN A 324 29.67 9.26 4.03
CA ASN A 324 30.03 7.86 4.18
C ASN A 324 28.78 6.98 4.06
N TYR A 325 28.88 5.96 3.20
CA TYR A 325 27.87 4.94 2.99
C TYR A 325 28.46 3.57 3.35
N ASP A 326 27.73 2.81 4.14
CA ASP A 326 28.04 1.40 4.36
C ASP A 326 27.43 0.59 3.22
N LEU A 327 28.28 0.00 2.39
CA LEU A 327 27.89 -0.88 1.29
C LEU A 327 28.06 -2.32 1.73
N CYS A 328 26.96 -3.09 1.75
CA CYS A 328 26.91 -4.44 2.27
C CYS A 328 26.54 -5.44 1.18
N LEU A 329 27.46 -6.36 0.89
CA LEU A 329 27.23 -7.48 -0.02
C LEU A 329 27.10 -8.77 0.80
N SER A 330 25.96 -9.44 0.67
CA SER A 330 25.74 -10.77 1.22
C SER A 330 25.58 -11.78 0.09
N ASN A 331 26.46 -12.77 0.02
CA ASN A 331 26.45 -13.74 -1.08
C ASN A 331 27.02 -15.09 -0.65
N ASP A 332 26.58 -16.16 -1.31
CA ASP A 332 27.26 -17.44 -1.23
C ASP A 332 28.63 -17.38 -1.94
N PHE A 333 29.60 -18.19 -1.53
CA PHE A 333 30.90 -18.36 -2.20
C PHE A 333 31.70 -17.08 -2.39
N ASN A 334 31.83 -16.61 -3.64
CA ASN A 334 32.80 -15.59 -4.03
C ASN A 334 32.09 -14.42 -4.69
N GLY A 335 32.04 -13.30 -3.98
CA GLY A 335 31.38 -12.07 -4.38
C GLY A 335 32.29 -10.87 -4.21
N PHE A 336 32.21 -9.93 -5.15
CA PHE A 336 32.94 -8.67 -5.09
C PHE A 336 32.02 -7.52 -5.51
N LEU A 337 32.08 -6.40 -4.79
CA LEU A 337 31.40 -5.15 -5.15
C LEU A 337 32.43 -4.10 -5.55
N TYR A 338 32.21 -3.52 -6.72
CA TYR A 338 32.97 -2.41 -7.26
C TYR A 338 32.10 -1.16 -7.31
N VAL A 339 32.71 -0.03 -7.00
CA VAL A 339 32.15 1.31 -7.19
C VAL A 339 33.16 2.12 -7.99
N ASP A 340 32.76 2.65 -9.14
CA ASP A 340 33.62 3.37 -10.10
C ASP A 340 34.95 2.64 -10.36
N ASP A 341 34.83 1.36 -10.73
CA ASP A 341 35.93 0.44 -11.04
C ASP A 341 36.88 0.13 -9.87
N LYS A 342 36.60 0.63 -8.66
CA LYS A 342 37.36 0.34 -7.44
C LYS A 342 36.67 -0.72 -6.61
N LEU A 343 37.42 -1.76 -6.23
CA LEU A 343 36.94 -2.81 -5.34
C LEU A 343 36.66 -2.22 -3.95
N GLN A 344 35.41 -2.30 -3.49
CA GLN A 344 34.99 -1.82 -2.16
C GLN A 344 34.69 -2.95 -1.19
N VAL A 345 34.11 -4.06 -1.67
CA VAL A 345 33.78 -5.22 -0.83
C VAL A 345 34.29 -6.50 -1.50
N SER A 346 35.06 -7.30 -0.75
CA SER A 346 35.53 -8.62 -1.17
C SER A 346 34.98 -9.69 -0.23
N ASN A 347 33.95 -10.42 -0.65
CA ASN A 347 33.26 -11.42 0.17
C ASN A 347 33.44 -12.83 -0.41
N THR A 348 34.55 -13.47 -0.05
CA THR A 348 35.02 -14.74 -0.63
C THR A 348 35.19 -15.85 0.41
N GLY A 349 35.21 -17.11 -0.04
CA GLY A 349 35.63 -18.26 0.79
C GLY A 349 34.57 -18.85 1.73
N GLY A 350 33.28 -18.50 1.58
CA GLY A 350 32.18 -19.06 2.38
C GLY A 350 31.36 -20.11 1.62
N GLY A 351 30.93 -21.19 2.28
CA GLY A 351 29.98 -22.17 1.71
C GLY A 351 28.51 -21.77 1.82
N SER A 352 28.22 -20.61 2.43
CA SER A 352 26.89 -20.06 2.66
C SER A 352 26.96 -18.54 2.69
N ALA A 353 25.83 -17.86 2.48
CA ALA A 353 25.73 -16.42 2.47
C ALA A 353 26.20 -15.80 3.79
N ARG A 354 27.03 -14.77 3.67
CA ARG A 354 27.55 -13.97 4.79
C ARG A 354 27.51 -12.52 4.41
N ASP A 355 27.07 -11.66 5.32
CA ASP A 355 27.06 -10.22 5.12
C ASP A 355 28.47 -9.65 5.31
N ARG A 356 28.98 -8.90 4.33
CA ARG A 356 30.22 -8.15 4.44
C ARG A 356 30.01 -6.72 3.99
N CYS A 357 30.35 -5.77 4.87
CA CYS A 357 30.18 -4.35 4.62
C CYS A 357 31.52 -3.62 4.53
N SER A 358 31.53 -2.51 3.80
CA SER A 358 32.62 -1.53 3.77
C SER A 358 32.04 -0.13 3.82
N SER A 359 32.66 0.76 4.59
CA SER A 359 32.28 2.17 4.65
C SER A 359 33.03 2.95 3.57
N VAL A 360 32.30 3.55 2.63
CA VAL A 360 32.84 4.20 1.43
C VAL A 360 32.33 5.64 1.38
N TYR A 361 33.23 6.60 1.22
CA TYR A 361 32.84 7.98 0.97
C TYR A 361 32.38 8.14 -0.48
N LEU A 362 31.14 8.59 -0.69
CA LEU A 362 30.57 8.84 -2.00
C LEU A 362 30.23 10.34 -2.14
N THR A 363 30.48 10.87 -3.33
CA THR A 363 30.13 12.24 -3.70
C THR A 363 28.69 12.31 -4.21
N VAL A 364 28.10 13.51 -4.27
CA VAL A 364 26.81 13.69 -4.95
C VAL A 364 26.99 13.37 -6.44
N GLY A 365 26.04 12.63 -7.02
CA GLY A 365 26.01 12.27 -8.43
C GLY A 365 25.89 10.78 -8.67
N ASP A 366 26.07 10.38 -9.91
CA ASP A 366 25.96 9.00 -10.33
C ASP A 366 27.27 8.24 -10.13
N HIS A 367 27.15 7.04 -9.57
CA HIS A 367 28.26 6.11 -9.37
C HIS A 367 27.97 4.77 -10.08
N ASN A 368 28.95 4.27 -10.82
CA ASN A 368 28.84 2.97 -11.50
C ASN A 368 29.07 1.84 -10.49
N LEU A 369 28.23 0.82 -10.54
CA LEU A 369 28.28 -0.34 -9.68
C LEU A 369 28.47 -1.61 -10.51
N MET A 370 29.37 -2.48 -10.06
CA MET A 370 29.50 -3.84 -10.59
C MET A 370 29.61 -4.84 -9.45
N VAL A 371 28.75 -5.85 -9.47
CA VAL A 371 28.92 -7.04 -8.62
C VAL A 371 29.43 -8.19 -9.48
N ARG A 372 30.48 -8.85 -9.01
CA ARG A 372 31.00 -10.10 -9.60
C ARG A 372 30.70 -11.22 -8.64
N TRP A 373 30.08 -12.30 -9.12
CA TRP A 373 29.72 -13.44 -8.30
C TRP A 373 30.00 -14.75 -9.04
N TRP A 374 30.61 -15.74 -8.40
CA TRP A 374 30.89 -17.01 -9.05
C TRP A 374 30.97 -18.19 -8.08
N PHE A 375 30.59 -19.38 -8.57
CA PHE A 375 30.54 -20.61 -7.78
C PHE A 375 30.43 -21.86 -8.66
N ASN A 376 30.67 -23.04 -8.08
CA ASN A 376 30.59 -24.31 -8.81
C ASN A 376 29.21 -24.97 -8.82
N ASN A 377 28.48 -25.13 -7.69
CA ASN A 377 27.18 -25.83 -7.70
C ASN A 377 26.21 -25.42 -6.56
N ALA A 378 26.33 -24.25 -5.94
CA ALA A 378 25.60 -23.96 -4.70
C ALA A 378 25.21 -22.49 -4.45
N GLY A 379 25.49 -21.55 -5.37
CA GLY A 379 25.19 -20.14 -5.15
C GLY A 379 23.74 -19.80 -5.47
N ASP A 380 22.92 -19.63 -4.43
CA ASP A 380 21.49 -19.32 -4.57
C ASP A 380 21.12 -17.98 -3.92
N GLN A 381 22.06 -17.37 -3.18
CA GLN A 381 21.86 -16.13 -2.45
C GLN A 381 22.84 -15.03 -2.85
N LEU A 382 22.30 -13.86 -3.19
CA LEU A 382 23.02 -12.62 -3.43
C LEU A 382 22.11 -11.43 -3.11
N LEU A 383 22.59 -10.58 -2.19
CA LEU A 383 21.90 -9.41 -1.68
C LEU A 383 22.86 -8.22 -1.65
N LEU A 384 22.44 -7.09 -2.22
CA LEU A 384 23.17 -5.82 -2.12
C LEU A 384 22.32 -4.79 -1.38
N GLN A 385 22.84 -4.30 -0.27
CA GLN A 385 22.23 -3.28 0.55
C GLN A 385 23.19 -2.13 0.82
N TYR A 386 22.64 -0.96 1.12
CA TYR A 386 23.41 0.21 1.52
C TYR A 386 22.71 0.97 2.66
N SER A 387 23.49 1.70 3.45
CA SER A 387 23.00 2.67 4.41
C SER A 387 23.88 3.91 4.45
N GLY A 388 23.30 5.08 4.64
CA GLY A 388 24.05 6.34 4.72
C GLY A 388 23.12 7.55 4.78
N PRO A 389 23.63 8.75 4.42
CA PRO A 389 22.84 9.99 4.41
C PRO A 389 21.51 9.87 3.66
N ASP A 390 21.50 9.27 2.46
CA ASP A 390 20.28 9.15 1.64
C ASP A 390 19.23 8.19 2.22
N THR A 391 19.63 7.28 3.10
CA THR A 391 18.72 6.32 3.75
C THR A 391 18.43 6.66 5.21
N LEU A 392 18.95 7.80 5.69
CA LEU A 392 18.94 8.19 7.11
C LEU A 392 19.52 7.09 8.00
N GLY A 393 20.54 6.38 7.51
CA GLY A 393 21.20 5.28 8.21
C GLY A 393 20.45 3.96 8.19
N ASN A 394 19.27 3.87 7.56
CA ASN A 394 18.55 2.59 7.42
C ASN A 394 19.22 1.71 6.35
N LYS A 395 19.35 0.40 6.64
CA LYS A 395 19.86 -0.58 5.67
C LYS A 395 18.77 -0.91 4.65
N GLN A 396 19.00 -0.52 3.39
CA GLN A 396 18.01 -0.64 2.31
C GLN A 396 18.60 -1.35 1.09
N LEU A 397 17.73 -1.92 0.24
CA LEU A 397 18.16 -2.46 -1.06
C LEU A 397 18.73 -1.35 -1.93
N MET A 398 19.87 -1.62 -2.55
CA MET A 398 20.51 -0.65 -3.44
C MET A 398 19.89 -0.73 -4.85
N GLY A 399 19.20 0.34 -5.24
CA GLY A 399 18.63 0.47 -6.59
C GLY A 399 19.66 0.88 -7.64
N SER A 400 19.22 0.92 -8.88
CA SER A 400 19.99 1.33 -10.04
C SER A 400 19.09 2.14 -10.99
N VAL A 401 19.54 3.32 -11.42
CA VAL A 401 18.79 4.21 -12.31
C VAL A 401 18.89 3.78 -13.78
N ASP A 402 20.00 3.16 -14.17
CA ASP A 402 20.25 2.53 -15.47
C ASP A 402 21.35 1.46 -15.33
N PRO A 403 21.45 0.48 -16.23
CA PRO A 403 22.47 -0.57 -16.14
C PRO A 403 23.90 -0.11 -16.46
N GLY A 404 24.12 1.18 -16.73
CA GLY A 404 25.36 1.73 -17.24
C GLY A 404 25.59 1.42 -18.72
N ASN A 405 26.85 1.53 -19.15
CA ASN A 405 27.32 1.10 -20.47
C ASN A 405 28.33 -0.07 -20.35
N PRO A 406 27.91 -1.23 -19.80
CA PRO A 406 28.83 -2.34 -19.59
C PRO A 406 29.32 -2.92 -20.94
N PRO A 407 30.56 -3.46 -21.00
CA PRO A 407 31.07 -4.11 -22.20
C PRO A 407 30.12 -5.23 -22.66
N MET A 408 29.87 -5.32 -23.97
CA MET A 408 29.10 -6.44 -24.52
C MET A 408 29.87 -7.77 -24.36
N PRO A 409 29.18 -8.90 -24.12
CA PRO A 409 29.79 -10.21 -23.90
C PRO A 409 30.67 -10.71 -25.05
#